data_AF-A0AAP2E272-F1
#
_entry.id   AF-A0AAP2E272-F1
#
_cell.length_a   1.000
_cell.length_b   1.000
_cell.length_c   1.000
_cell.angle_alpha   90.00
_cell.angle_beta   90.00
_cell.angle_gamma   90.00
#
_symmetry.space_group_name_H-M   'P 1'
#
loop_
_entity.id
_entity.type
_entity.pdbx_description
1 polymer ?
#
loop_
_entity_poly.entity_id
_entity_poly.type
_entity_poly.pdbx_seq_one_letter_code
_entity_poly.pdbx_strand_id
1 'polypeptide(L)'
;MKRTDHILAFTTTLLRAPDADVDRLLATLEKIYSLQEPRKPGAVSLGAEQDDTEETFATWLRRLRSEHVKDVHVSYHAFDERDMPAHMAAAFAGIPDLLLRVKTARRTHAFALNTYFCPQYELTPQQFITLLDSQPDKTHLWNRAAELILESNGMNNRRVFPPEETPAYLQTAEGRQVFEYLAPDLVKELQIECTVREQPFVIPEDFQALFVKYDYSFFDDDREYVYLYPLRDVSAQEILDLVHAQSFGLLLWETLNTTLQEYDDPAVSVVAPEQWEKTLRGMSREDLERIVHPLCRSICTLCEAAGVKPIIPAALAGSFGPDEEEQKRSAARSKDKDRWNLQSTQNPWEHYAFRPVEDAPRFTPASLSESRKAFLEALKAIRLFAGGIDSPFEEAFGLSMFALQSFSPGRYDDAHIASLVAALSKAGFSEQAIENFRQATWVGELCTELGWEASRTQGMLAVKFADVFGGMGSWNDQYIEEDHETFQKVSSELFEALKRYQALLL
;
A
#
# COMPACT_ATOMS: atom_id res chain seq x y z
N MET A 1 17.47 -1.45 -3.12
CA MET A 1 17.68 -0.06 -3.58
C MET A 1 16.43 0.42 -4.27
N LYS A 2 15.81 1.42 -3.67
CA LYS A 2 14.59 2.09 -4.11
C LYS A 2 14.91 3.17 -5.15
N ARG A 3 13.90 3.66 -5.84
CA ARG A 3 14.05 4.74 -6.84
C ARG A 3 14.56 6.04 -6.21
N THR A 4 14.20 6.31 -4.96
CA THR A 4 14.67 7.46 -4.17
C THR A 4 16.19 7.46 -3.98
N ASP A 5 16.77 6.31 -3.66
CA ASP A 5 18.21 6.12 -3.51
C ASP A 5 18.98 6.49 -4.78
N HIS A 6 18.44 6.05 -5.92
CA HIS A 6 18.98 6.31 -7.24
C HIS A 6 18.92 7.79 -7.62
N ILE A 7 17.79 8.45 -7.33
CA ILE A 7 17.62 9.91 -7.54
C ILE A 7 18.64 10.68 -6.68
N LEU A 8 18.87 10.28 -5.43
CA LEU A 8 19.86 10.89 -4.56
C LEU A 8 21.30 10.69 -5.09
N ALA A 9 21.64 9.50 -5.57
CA ALA A 9 22.96 9.21 -6.16
C ALA A 9 23.27 10.09 -7.38
N PHE A 10 22.29 10.26 -8.27
CA PHE A 10 22.43 11.17 -9.40
C PHE A 10 22.51 12.63 -8.99
N THR A 11 21.63 13.05 -8.09
CA THR A 11 21.57 14.45 -7.65
C THR A 11 22.85 14.87 -6.94
N THR A 12 23.37 14.04 -6.04
CA THR A 12 24.66 14.27 -5.36
C THR A 12 25.82 14.32 -6.36
N THR A 13 25.85 13.42 -7.34
CA THR A 13 26.87 13.43 -8.40
C THR A 13 26.79 14.71 -9.23
N LEU A 14 25.60 15.12 -9.67
CA LEU A 14 25.39 16.36 -10.43
C LEU A 14 25.77 17.61 -9.65
N LEU A 15 25.51 17.66 -8.34
CA LEU A 15 25.87 18.80 -7.50
C LEU A 15 27.39 18.85 -7.22
N ARG A 16 28.07 17.71 -7.16
CA ARG A 16 29.54 17.62 -6.97
C ARG A 16 30.33 17.72 -8.27
N ALA A 17 29.70 17.50 -9.43
CA ALA A 17 30.37 17.45 -10.71
C ALA A 17 31.02 18.79 -11.10
N PRO A 18 32.21 18.77 -11.75
CA PRO A 18 32.76 19.93 -12.44
C PRO A 18 31.80 20.44 -13.52
N ASP A 19 31.79 21.75 -13.80
CA ASP A 19 30.88 22.35 -14.78
C ASP A 19 30.96 21.68 -16.17
N ALA A 20 32.15 21.22 -16.57
CA ALA A 20 32.37 20.55 -17.85
C ALA A 20 31.64 19.20 -17.99
N ASP A 21 31.27 18.56 -16.87
CA ASP A 21 30.61 17.24 -16.86
C ASP A 21 29.09 17.32 -16.66
N VAL A 22 28.57 18.47 -16.23
CA VAL A 22 27.16 18.62 -15.84
C VAL A 22 26.21 18.31 -16.98
N ASP A 23 26.44 18.85 -18.17
CA ASP A 23 25.55 18.65 -19.32
C ASP A 23 25.52 17.18 -19.77
N ARG A 24 26.67 16.50 -19.74
CA ARG A 24 26.76 15.06 -20.03
C ARG A 24 25.96 14.25 -19.01
N LEU A 25 26.11 14.52 -17.72
CA LEU A 25 25.42 13.82 -16.65
C LEU A 25 23.90 14.10 -16.65
N LEU A 26 23.49 15.33 -16.97
CA LEU A 26 22.09 15.70 -17.17
C LEU A 26 21.48 14.93 -18.34
N ALA A 27 22.19 14.84 -19.47
CA ALA A 27 21.73 14.07 -20.62
C ALA A 27 21.57 12.57 -20.31
N THR A 28 22.42 12.01 -19.43
CA THR A 28 22.22 10.64 -18.92
C THR A 28 20.94 10.55 -18.08
N LEU A 29 20.69 11.51 -17.19
CA LEU A 29 19.51 11.52 -16.33
C LEU A 29 18.20 11.72 -17.11
N GLU A 30 18.20 12.54 -18.17
CA GLU A 30 17.04 12.80 -19.03
C GLU A 30 16.58 11.56 -19.82
N LYS A 31 17.45 10.55 -20.01
CA LYS A 31 17.04 9.25 -20.60
C LYS A 31 16.14 8.44 -19.67
N ILE A 32 16.18 8.73 -18.37
CA ILE A 32 15.51 7.96 -17.32
C ILE A 32 14.35 8.76 -16.72
N TYR A 33 14.52 10.08 -16.59
CA TYR A 33 13.59 10.96 -15.89
C TYR A 33 13.19 12.19 -16.70
N SER A 34 11.98 12.68 -16.48
CA SER A 34 11.56 14.02 -16.93
C SER A 34 12.11 15.09 -15.99
N LEU A 35 13.02 15.93 -16.49
CA LEU A 35 13.68 16.99 -15.70
C LEU A 35 13.12 18.40 -15.92
N GLN A 36 12.38 18.58 -17.01
CA GLN A 36 11.87 19.88 -17.47
C GLN A 36 10.37 20.07 -17.21
N GLU A 37 9.65 18.98 -16.92
CA GLU A 37 8.21 18.98 -16.72
C GLU A 37 7.88 18.08 -15.52
N PRO A 38 7.34 18.66 -14.43
CA PRO A 38 6.90 17.87 -13.30
C PRO A 38 5.55 17.22 -13.61
N ARG A 39 5.29 16.05 -12.99
CA ARG A 39 4.06 15.25 -13.19
C ARG A 39 3.76 14.91 -14.66
N LYS A 40 4.81 14.76 -15.48
CA LYS A 40 4.69 14.42 -16.89
C LYS A 40 3.99 13.06 -17.08
N PRO A 41 2.85 13.00 -17.78
CA PRO A 41 2.13 11.74 -18.03
C PRO A 41 3.01 10.66 -18.65
N GLY A 42 2.89 9.43 -18.15
CA GLY A 42 3.66 8.27 -18.63
C GLY A 42 5.15 8.31 -18.29
N ALA A 43 5.57 9.20 -17.38
CA ALA A 43 6.96 9.36 -17.01
C ALA A 43 7.16 9.51 -15.49
N VAL A 44 8.39 9.25 -15.06
CA VAL A 44 8.87 9.65 -13.73
C VAL A 44 9.53 11.01 -13.85
N SER A 45 9.04 11.98 -13.09
CA SER A 45 9.52 13.36 -13.12
C SER A 45 10.24 13.74 -11.83
N LEU A 46 11.25 14.59 -11.95
CA LEU A 46 12.01 15.13 -10.82
C LEU A 46 11.73 16.62 -10.67
N GLY A 47 11.69 17.11 -9.43
CA GLY A 47 11.50 18.52 -9.14
C GLY A 47 11.94 18.91 -7.74
N ALA A 48 11.55 20.10 -7.35
CA ALA A 48 11.69 20.60 -5.99
C ALA A 48 10.48 21.45 -5.61
N GLU A 49 10.22 21.53 -4.31
CA GLU A 49 9.16 22.38 -3.77
C GLU A 49 9.76 23.62 -3.14
N GLN A 50 9.07 24.75 -3.30
CA GLN A 50 9.36 25.97 -2.58
C GLN A 50 8.06 26.71 -2.30
N ASP A 51 7.75 26.96 -1.03
CA ASP A 51 6.58 27.76 -0.60
C ASP A 51 5.27 27.29 -1.29
N ASP A 52 5.03 25.96 -1.32
CA ASP A 52 3.91 25.29 -2.00
C ASP A 52 3.86 25.43 -3.54
N THR A 53 4.94 25.90 -4.14
CA THR A 53 5.14 25.93 -5.61
C THR A 53 6.11 24.85 -6.06
N GLU A 54 5.82 24.25 -7.22
CA GLU A 54 6.62 23.18 -7.82
C GLU A 54 7.60 23.77 -8.84
N GLU A 55 8.89 23.43 -8.72
CA GLU A 55 9.97 23.85 -9.60
C GLU A 55 10.56 22.64 -10.33
N THR A 56 10.93 22.81 -11.61
CA THR A 56 11.55 21.73 -12.39
C THR A 56 12.94 21.39 -11.84
N PHE A 57 13.33 20.12 -11.88
CA PHE A 57 14.65 19.70 -11.38
C PHE A 57 15.80 20.45 -12.04
N ALA A 58 15.73 20.66 -13.37
CA ALA A 58 16.76 21.39 -14.09
C ALA A 58 16.90 22.85 -13.60
N THR A 59 15.78 23.52 -13.27
CA THR A 59 15.80 24.90 -12.77
C THR A 59 16.33 24.95 -11.34
N TRP A 60 15.86 24.04 -10.49
CA TRP A 60 16.31 23.87 -9.11
C TRP A 60 17.83 23.60 -9.02
N LEU A 61 18.34 22.68 -9.84
CA LEU A 61 19.77 22.33 -9.89
C LEU A 61 20.63 23.53 -10.30
N ARG A 62 20.25 24.25 -11.37
CA ARG A 62 20.96 25.46 -11.82
C ARG A 62 21.00 26.51 -10.73
N ARG A 63 19.88 26.72 -10.03
CA ARG A 63 19.80 27.66 -8.90
C ARG A 63 20.79 27.28 -7.80
N LEU A 64 20.78 26.04 -7.33
CA LEU A 64 21.73 25.59 -6.29
C LEU A 64 23.19 25.73 -6.71
N ARG A 65 23.53 25.35 -7.96
CA ARG A 65 24.90 25.51 -8.49
C ARG A 65 25.33 26.97 -8.60
N SER A 66 24.41 27.88 -8.95
CA SER A 66 24.68 29.33 -8.98
C SER A 66 25.02 29.94 -7.63
N GLU A 67 24.67 29.27 -6.52
CA GLU A 67 25.08 29.67 -5.18
C GLU A 67 26.51 29.22 -4.82
N HIS A 68 27.24 28.60 -5.76
CA HIS A 68 28.54 27.95 -5.58
C HIS A 68 28.51 26.86 -4.50
N VAL A 69 28.10 25.66 -4.92
CA VAL A 69 28.11 24.46 -4.07
C VAL A 69 29.55 24.19 -3.60
N LYS A 70 29.75 24.20 -2.28
CA LYS A 70 31.01 23.91 -1.61
C LYS A 70 31.09 22.45 -1.17
N ASP A 71 29.95 21.91 -0.77
CA ASP A 71 29.88 20.59 -0.17
C ASP A 71 28.47 20.01 -0.30
N VAL A 72 28.39 18.69 -0.42
CA VAL A 72 27.14 17.95 -0.55
C VAL A 72 27.23 16.71 0.32
N HIS A 73 26.27 16.49 1.20
CA HIS A 73 26.22 15.31 2.08
C HIS A 73 24.83 14.70 2.06
N VAL A 74 24.75 13.39 2.21
CA VAL A 74 23.50 12.72 2.56
C VAL A 74 23.62 12.22 3.98
N SER A 75 22.53 12.31 4.74
CA SER A 75 22.46 11.81 6.11
C SER A 75 21.23 10.95 6.30
N TYR A 76 21.39 9.80 6.94
CA TYR A 76 20.27 9.01 7.44
C TYR A 76 19.50 9.81 8.50
N HIS A 77 18.18 9.85 8.34
CA HIS A 77 17.27 10.45 9.30
C HIS A 77 16.10 9.51 9.50
N ALA A 78 16.04 8.88 10.67
CA ALA A 78 14.85 8.17 11.12
C ALA A 78 13.80 9.23 11.46
N PHE A 79 12.72 9.31 10.68
CA PHE A 79 11.59 10.16 11.04
C PHE A 79 10.90 9.58 12.26
N ASP A 80 10.77 10.39 13.30
CA ASP A 80 10.30 10.02 14.66
C ASP A 80 8.76 10.06 14.78
N GLU A 81 8.04 10.18 13.67
CA GLU A 81 6.60 10.51 13.68
C GLU A 81 5.67 9.29 13.80
N ARG A 82 6.19 8.08 14.02
CA ARG A 82 5.36 6.87 14.20
C ARG A 82 5.97 6.03 15.31
N ASP A 83 5.14 5.44 16.18
CA ASP A 83 5.52 4.42 17.19
C ASP A 83 6.07 3.11 16.56
N MET A 84 6.63 3.19 15.36
CA MET A 84 7.00 2.07 14.50
C MET A 84 8.52 2.07 14.25
N PRO A 85 9.21 0.94 14.45
CA PRO A 85 10.63 0.80 14.13
C PRO A 85 10.94 1.19 12.68
N ALA A 86 12.08 1.85 12.44
CA ALA A 86 12.44 2.40 11.13
C ALA A 86 12.50 1.33 10.02
N HIS A 87 12.94 0.11 10.34
CA HIS A 87 12.98 -1.00 9.39
C HIS A 87 11.58 -1.47 8.96
N MET A 88 10.57 -1.37 9.84
CA MET A 88 9.15 -1.59 9.51
C MET A 88 8.57 -0.41 8.74
N ALA A 89 8.91 0.82 9.13
CA ALA A 89 8.50 2.03 8.43
C ALA A 89 8.97 2.00 6.95
N ALA A 90 10.11 1.38 6.67
CA ALA A 90 10.61 1.18 5.31
C ALA A 90 9.70 0.32 4.42
N ALA A 91 8.73 -0.42 4.98
CA ALA A 91 7.71 -1.12 4.19
C ALA A 91 6.68 -0.17 3.55
N PHE A 92 6.54 1.04 4.07
CA PHE A 92 5.60 2.02 3.56
C PHE A 92 6.24 2.90 2.49
N ALA A 93 5.51 3.13 1.39
CA ALA A 93 5.95 4.03 0.34
C ALA A 93 5.97 5.49 0.85
N GLY A 94 6.97 6.26 0.38
CA GLY A 94 7.00 7.71 0.57
C GLY A 94 7.49 8.22 1.92
N ILE A 95 7.96 7.36 2.84
CA ILE A 95 8.67 7.83 4.04
C ILE A 95 10.12 8.17 3.64
N PRO A 96 10.53 9.45 3.66
CA PRO A 96 11.92 9.78 3.42
C PRO A 96 12.77 9.25 4.58
N ASP A 97 13.91 8.64 4.30
CA ASP A 97 14.86 8.11 5.30
C ASP A 97 16.25 8.75 5.16
N LEU A 98 16.44 9.55 4.12
CA LEU A 98 17.68 10.23 3.77
C LEU A 98 17.41 11.72 3.55
N LEU A 99 18.29 12.57 4.09
CA LEU A 99 18.28 14.02 3.87
C LEU A 99 19.47 14.42 3.01
N LEU A 100 19.22 15.14 1.93
CA LEU A 100 20.24 15.78 1.11
C LEU A 100 20.60 17.14 1.71
N ARG A 101 21.88 17.35 2.00
CA ARG A 101 22.44 18.62 2.48
C ARG A 101 23.34 19.22 1.43
N VAL A 102 23.09 20.49 1.11
CA VAL A 102 23.88 21.24 0.14
C VAL A 102 24.42 22.48 0.83
N LYS A 103 25.73 22.52 1.08
CA LYS A 103 26.42 23.70 1.58
C LYS A 103 26.85 24.54 0.39
N THR A 104 26.32 25.74 0.28
CA THR A 104 26.69 26.70 -0.76
C THR A 104 27.59 27.80 -0.18
N ALA A 105 28.01 28.75 -1.02
CA ALA A 105 28.70 29.94 -0.51
C ALA A 105 27.78 30.84 0.32
N ARG A 106 26.46 30.73 0.13
CA ARG A 106 25.46 31.59 0.79
C ARG A 106 24.90 30.98 2.07
N ARG A 107 24.50 29.71 2.03
CA ARG A 107 23.81 29.03 3.14
C ARG A 107 23.96 27.51 3.04
N THR A 108 23.47 26.81 4.06
CA THR A 108 23.26 25.37 4.00
C THR A 108 21.79 25.10 3.76
N HIS A 109 21.49 24.27 2.77
CA HIS A 109 20.15 23.76 2.51
C HIS A 109 20.05 22.32 2.97
N ALA A 110 18.87 21.92 3.43
CA ALA A 110 18.53 20.53 3.71
C ALA A 110 17.22 20.19 2.97
N PHE A 111 17.18 19.05 2.31
CA PHE A 111 16.03 18.59 1.53
C PHE A 111 15.70 17.14 1.88
N ALA A 112 14.41 16.86 2.03
CA ALA A 112 13.85 15.51 1.98
C ALA A 112 13.32 15.24 0.56
N LEU A 113 13.41 14.00 0.09
CA LEU A 113 12.84 13.61 -1.19
C LEU A 113 11.46 13.01 -0.97
N ASN A 114 10.42 13.73 -1.38
CA ASN A 114 9.04 13.26 -1.32
C ASN A 114 8.65 12.56 -2.62
N THR A 115 7.72 11.61 -2.52
CA THR A 115 7.16 10.89 -3.68
C THR A 115 5.68 11.17 -3.79
N TYR A 116 5.23 11.52 -5.00
CA TYR A 116 3.85 11.70 -5.36
C TYR A 116 3.50 10.78 -6.50
N PHE A 117 2.37 10.09 -6.37
CA PHE A 117 1.84 9.20 -7.39
C PHE A 117 0.65 9.87 -8.06
N CYS A 118 0.48 9.61 -9.35
CA CYS A 118 -0.76 9.92 -10.04
C CYS A 118 -1.93 9.24 -9.33
N PRO A 119 -3.11 9.90 -9.23
CA PRO A 119 -4.34 9.25 -8.84
C PRO A 119 -4.56 7.96 -9.64
N GLN A 120 -5.16 6.96 -9.00
CA GLN A 120 -5.45 5.68 -9.66
C GLN A 120 -6.47 5.84 -10.80
N TYR A 121 -7.37 6.81 -10.66
CA TYR A 121 -8.47 7.08 -11.58
C TYR A 121 -8.44 8.53 -12.07
N GLU A 122 -8.89 8.76 -13.30
CA GLU A 122 -8.85 10.09 -13.93
C GLU A 122 -9.95 11.04 -13.45
N LEU A 123 -11.00 10.52 -12.80
CA LEU A 123 -12.08 11.33 -12.27
C LEU A 123 -11.56 12.25 -11.16
N THR A 124 -11.67 13.55 -11.34
CA THR A 124 -11.29 14.54 -10.32
C THR A 124 -12.44 14.83 -9.35
N PRO A 125 -12.16 15.36 -8.14
CA PRO A 125 -13.20 15.77 -7.20
C PRO A 125 -14.21 16.77 -7.78
N GLN A 126 -13.75 17.70 -8.63
CA GLN A 126 -14.64 18.64 -9.29
C GLN A 126 -15.57 17.96 -10.31
N GLN A 127 -15.06 17.00 -11.08
CA GLN A 127 -15.90 16.22 -12.00
C GLN A 127 -16.86 15.30 -11.24
N PHE A 128 -16.45 14.75 -10.10
CA PHE A 128 -17.33 13.99 -9.21
C PHE A 128 -18.47 14.85 -8.65
N ILE A 129 -18.19 16.07 -8.19
CA ILE A 129 -19.23 17.03 -7.77
C ILE A 129 -20.22 17.27 -8.90
N THR A 130 -19.72 17.56 -10.11
CA THR A 130 -20.57 17.78 -11.30
C THR A 130 -21.39 16.53 -11.65
N LEU A 131 -20.81 15.33 -11.50
CA LEU A 131 -21.50 14.07 -11.73
C LEU A 131 -22.67 13.91 -10.75
N LEU A 132 -22.48 14.14 -9.45
CA LEU A 132 -23.55 14.05 -8.46
C LEU A 132 -24.64 15.11 -8.69
N ASP A 133 -24.25 16.34 -9.02
CA ASP A 133 -25.19 17.43 -9.26
C ASP A 133 -26.05 17.22 -10.52
N SER A 134 -25.61 16.35 -11.44
CA SER A 134 -26.35 15.96 -12.65
C SER A 134 -27.37 14.84 -12.41
N GLN A 135 -27.37 14.21 -11.24
CA GLN A 135 -28.26 13.08 -10.96
C GLN A 135 -29.71 13.51 -10.70
N PRO A 136 -30.70 12.69 -11.07
CA PRO A 136 -32.13 12.98 -10.81
C PRO A 136 -32.44 13.21 -9.33
N ASP A 137 -31.85 12.42 -8.43
CA ASP A 137 -32.01 12.54 -6.97
C ASP A 137 -30.69 12.92 -6.29
N LYS A 138 -30.13 14.07 -6.70
CA LYS A 138 -28.84 14.54 -6.19
C LYS A 138 -28.79 14.69 -4.67
N THR A 139 -29.89 15.06 -4.02
CA THR A 139 -29.92 15.27 -2.57
C THR A 139 -29.65 13.96 -1.84
N HIS A 140 -30.30 12.87 -2.25
CA HIS A 140 -30.06 11.56 -1.65
C HIS A 140 -28.64 11.07 -1.90
N LEU A 141 -28.15 11.21 -3.12
CA LEU A 141 -26.80 10.76 -3.47
C LEU A 141 -25.72 11.57 -2.76
N TRP A 142 -25.93 12.87 -2.55
CA TRP A 142 -25.06 13.68 -1.71
C TRP A 142 -25.07 13.22 -0.24
N ASN A 143 -26.22 12.87 0.31
CA ASN A 143 -26.29 12.32 1.67
C ASN A 143 -25.51 11.01 1.77
N ARG A 144 -25.67 10.10 0.80
CA ARG A 144 -24.92 8.83 0.78
C ARG A 144 -23.41 9.05 0.64
N ALA A 145 -22.99 9.95 -0.25
CA ALA A 145 -21.58 10.28 -0.40
C ALA A 145 -20.99 10.89 0.88
N ALA A 146 -21.75 11.76 1.55
CA ALA A 146 -21.35 12.35 2.82
C ALA A 146 -21.20 11.30 3.92
N GLU A 147 -22.14 10.35 4.05
CA GLU A 147 -22.06 9.22 4.98
C GLU A 147 -20.76 8.43 4.80
N LEU A 148 -20.48 7.99 3.57
CA LEU A 148 -19.29 7.17 3.26
C LEU A 148 -17.99 7.93 3.53
N ILE A 149 -17.92 9.22 3.20
CA ILE A 149 -16.75 10.06 3.45
C ILE A 149 -16.56 10.29 4.96
N LEU A 150 -17.63 10.60 5.69
CA LEU A 150 -17.58 10.86 7.13
C LEU A 150 -17.26 9.59 7.93
N GLU A 151 -17.77 8.43 7.50
CA GLU A 151 -17.40 7.12 8.07
C GLU A 151 -15.91 6.83 7.88
N SER A 152 -15.41 6.99 6.64
CA SER A 152 -13.98 6.85 6.35
C SER A 152 -13.13 7.82 7.18
N ASN A 153 -13.56 9.08 7.29
CA ASN A 153 -12.85 10.08 8.08
C ASN A 153 -12.84 9.74 9.57
N GLY A 154 -13.96 9.28 10.11
CA GLY A 154 -14.08 8.83 11.49
C GLY A 154 -13.16 7.65 11.81
N MET A 155 -13.08 6.65 10.92
CA MET A 155 -12.18 5.49 11.08
C MET A 155 -10.70 5.86 10.98
N ASN A 156 -10.36 6.93 10.26
CA ASN A 156 -8.97 7.34 9.99
C ASN A 156 -8.51 8.56 10.80
N ASN A 157 -9.24 8.96 11.85
CA ASN A 157 -8.94 10.15 12.67
C ASN A 157 -8.76 11.44 11.85
N ARG A 158 -9.56 11.62 10.79
CA ARG A 158 -9.56 12.80 9.91
C ARG A 158 -10.66 13.79 10.30
N ARG A 159 -10.72 14.94 9.62
CA ARG A 159 -11.72 15.98 9.91
C ARG A 159 -13.15 15.45 9.73
N VAL A 160 -13.99 15.64 10.74
CA VAL A 160 -15.45 15.45 10.66
C VAL A 160 -16.11 16.82 10.41
N PHE A 161 -17.11 16.86 9.54
CA PHE A 161 -17.79 18.10 9.12
C PHE A 161 -19.28 17.85 8.84
N PRO A 162 -20.13 18.90 8.81
CA PRO A 162 -21.55 18.77 8.43
C PRO A 162 -21.72 18.21 7.00
N PRO A 163 -22.66 17.27 6.75
CA PRO A 163 -22.83 16.63 5.44
C PRO A 163 -22.96 17.60 4.25
N GLU A 164 -23.60 18.75 4.45
CA GLU A 164 -23.76 19.80 3.43
C GLU A 164 -22.43 20.45 2.99
N GLU A 165 -21.37 20.33 3.80
CA GLU A 165 -20.03 20.83 3.46
C GLU A 165 -19.22 19.85 2.59
N THR A 166 -19.75 18.66 2.29
CA THR A 166 -19.03 17.62 1.52
C THR A 166 -18.44 18.12 0.19
N PRO A 167 -19.16 18.87 -0.67
CA PRO A 167 -18.58 19.39 -1.90
C PRO A 167 -17.39 20.33 -1.67
N ALA A 168 -17.48 21.18 -0.64
CA ALA A 168 -16.41 22.11 -0.29
C ALA A 168 -15.20 21.37 0.33
N TYR A 169 -15.46 20.35 1.16
CA TYR A 169 -14.42 19.51 1.73
C TYR A 169 -13.61 18.79 0.65
N LEU A 170 -14.27 18.20 -0.36
CA LEU A 170 -13.62 17.51 -1.47
C LEU A 170 -12.66 18.42 -2.28
N GLN A 171 -12.80 19.74 -2.18
CA GLN A 171 -11.90 20.70 -2.83
C GLN A 171 -10.65 21.03 -2.02
N THR A 172 -10.59 20.66 -0.74
CA THR A 172 -9.42 20.84 0.13
C THR A 172 -8.31 19.83 -0.18
N ALA A 173 -7.07 20.08 0.26
CA ALA A 173 -5.97 19.13 0.09
C ALA A 173 -6.25 17.77 0.76
N GLU A 174 -6.80 17.78 1.97
CA GLU A 174 -7.20 16.56 2.70
C GLU A 174 -8.33 15.83 1.96
N GLY A 175 -9.40 16.55 1.57
CA GLY A 175 -10.53 15.93 0.87
C GLY A 175 -10.18 15.33 -0.49
N ARG A 176 -9.23 15.92 -1.21
CA ARG A 176 -8.69 15.34 -2.46
C ARG A 176 -8.01 13.99 -2.21
N GLN A 177 -7.19 13.87 -1.16
CA GLN A 177 -6.54 12.60 -0.81
C GLN A 177 -7.55 11.53 -0.38
N VAL A 178 -8.57 11.91 0.39
CA VAL A 178 -9.65 10.99 0.77
C VAL A 178 -10.41 10.51 -0.46
N PHE A 179 -10.69 11.43 -1.39
CA PHE A 179 -11.36 11.10 -2.64
C PHE A 179 -10.55 10.15 -3.52
N GLU A 180 -9.24 10.36 -3.67
CA GLU A 180 -8.37 9.47 -4.46
C GLU A 180 -8.44 8.01 -4.00
N TYR A 181 -8.63 7.77 -2.70
CA TYR A 181 -8.81 6.45 -2.12
C TYR A 181 -10.24 5.91 -2.28
N LEU A 182 -11.26 6.75 -2.03
CA LEU A 182 -12.67 6.33 -1.98
C LEU A 182 -13.41 6.39 -3.31
N ALA A 183 -12.87 7.05 -4.34
CA ALA A 183 -13.54 7.27 -5.62
C ALA A 183 -14.22 6.02 -6.21
N PRO A 184 -13.58 4.84 -6.32
CA PRO A 184 -14.24 3.65 -6.86
C PRO A 184 -15.42 3.19 -6.00
N ASP A 185 -15.27 3.20 -4.68
CA ASP A 185 -16.32 2.78 -3.74
C ASP A 185 -17.49 3.77 -3.72
N LEU A 186 -17.22 5.07 -3.78
CA LEU A 186 -18.23 6.11 -3.92
C LEU A 186 -19.04 5.90 -5.21
N VAL A 187 -18.38 5.75 -6.36
CA VAL A 187 -19.06 5.52 -7.63
C VAL A 187 -19.89 4.23 -7.63
N LYS A 188 -19.38 3.17 -7.00
CA LYS A 188 -20.07 1.90 -6.84
C LYS A 188 -21.33 2.04 -5.98
N GLU A 189 -21.20 2.59 -4.78
CA GLU A 189 -22.31 2.69 -3.82
C GLU A 189 -23.40 3.66 -4.30
N LEU A 190 -23.04 4.75 -5.00
CA LEU A 190 -24.03 5.65 -5.57
C LEU A 190 -24.85 5.00 -6.71
N GLN A 191 -24.23 4.15 -7.54
CA GLN A 191 -24.95 3.35 -8.54
C GLN A 191 -25.89 2.31 -7.89
N ILE A 192 -25.49 1.75 -6.74
CA ILE A 192 -26.34 0.86 -5.96
C ILE A 192 -27.56 1.62 -5.43
N GLU A 193 -27.39 2.81 -4.86
CA GLU A 193 -28.51 3.64 -4.40
C GLU A 193 -29.49 3.99 -5.52
N CYS A 194 -28.98 4.35 -6.71
CA CYS A 194 -29.82 4.57 -7.89
C CYS A 194 -30.61 3.29 -8.24
N THR A 195 -29.96 2.13 -8.25
CA THR A 195 -30.59 0.83 -8.55
C THR A 195 -31.71 0.50 -7.55
N VAL A 196 -31.46 0.67 -6.26
CA VAL A 196 -32.42 0.40 -5.17
C VAL A 196 -33.68 1.27 -5.32
N ARG A 197 -33.51 2.49 -5.83
CA ARG A 197 -34.58 3.46 -6.05
C ARG A 197 -35.19 3.40 -7.45
N GLU A 198 -34.81 2.42 -8.26
CA GLU A 198 -35.28 2.24 -9.63
C GLU A 198 -35.01 3.50 -10.51
N GLN A 199 -33.91 4.19 -10.24
CA GLN A 199 -33.45 5.35 -10.98
C GLN A 199 -32.20 5.03 -11.81
N PRO A 200 -32.05 5.60 -13.01
CA PRO A 200 -30.82 5.46 -13.78
C PRO A 200 -29.70 6.28 -13.13
N PHE A 201 -28.50 5.71 -13.06
CA PHE A 201 -27.27 6.47 -12.80
C PHE A 201 -26.82 7.14 -14.10
N VAL A 202 -26.85 8.47 -14.15
CA VAL A 202 -26.63 9.24 -15.38
C VAL A 202 -25.17 9.69 -15.43
N ILE A 203 -24.42 9.26 -16.44
CA ILE A 203 -23.06 9.76 -16.69
C ILE A 203 -23.15 10.84 -17.78
N PRO A 204 -22.79 12.11 -17.50
CA PRO A 204 -22.71 13.16 -18.50
C PRO A 204 -21.85 12.75 -19.71
N GLU A 205 -22.22 13.20 -20.91
CA GLU A 205 -21.50 12.84 -22.15
C GLU A 205 -20.01 13.14 -22.08
N ASP A 206 -19.64 14.30 -21.54
CA ASP A 206 -18.26 14.74 -21.34
C ASP A 206 -17.45 13.84 -20.39
N PHE A 207 -18.11 13.01 -19.58
CA PHE A 207 -17.47 12.13 -18.60
C PHE A 207 -17.44 10.68 -19.03
N GLN A 208 -18.08 10.29 -20.14
CA GLN A 208 -18.17 8.88 -20.55
C GLN A 208 -16.80 8.21 -20.70
N ALA A 209 -15.78 8.93 -21.15
CA ALA A 209 -14.41 8.42 -21.29
C ALA A 209 -13.75 8.05 -19.94
N LEU A 210 -14.28 8.54 -18.81
CA LEU A 210 -13.80 8.25 -17.45
C LEU A 210 -14.40 6.96 -16.88
N PHE A 211 -15.30 6.30 -17.60
CA PHE A 211 -16.01 5.11 -17.15
C PHE A 211 -15.89 3.96 -18.13
N VAL A 212 -15.91 2.74 -17.60
CA VAL A 212 -15.85 1.49 -18.36
C VAL A 212 -16.84 0.48 -17.80
N LYS A 213 -17.44 -0.33 -18.69
CA LYS A 213 -18.16 -1.54 -18.31
C LYS A 213 -17.25 -2.73 -18.53
N TYR A 214 -16.95 -3.47 -17.47
CA TYR A 214 -16.23 -4.72 -17.59
C TYR A 214 -17.18 -5.84 -17.96
N ASP A 215 -16.74 -6.71 -18.87
CA ASP A 215 -17.46 -7.94 -19.21
C ASP A 215 -17.06 -9.04 -18.22
N TYR A 216 -17.89 -9.25 -17.18
CA TYR A 216 -17.72 -10.31 -16.20
C TYR A 216 -18.48 -11.60 -16.57
N SER A 217 -18.85 -11.82 -17.84
CA SER A 217 -19.57 -13.02 -18.30
C SER A 217 -18.86 -14.35 -18.00
N PHE A 218 -17.57 -14.32 -17.63
CA PHE A 218 -16.81 -15.51 -17.23
C PHE A 218 -17.12 -16.01 -15.80
N PHE A 219 -17.75 -15.19 -14.95
CA PHE A 219 -18.14 -15.52 -13.57
C PHE A 219 -19.66 -15.56 -13.42
N ASP A 220 -20.35 -16.26 -14.33
CA ASP A 220 -21.79 -16.50 -14.25
C ASP A 220 -22.12 -17.47 -13.10
N ASP A 221 -22.09 -16.96 -11.86
CA ASP A 221 -22.85 -17.54 -10.76
C ASP A 221 -24.06 -16.63 -10.53
N ASP A 222 -25.17 -16.93 -11.22
CA ASP A 222 -26.45 -16.23 -11.07
C ASP A 222 -27.14 -16.53 -9.72
N ARG A 223 -26.38 -16.96 -8.71
CA ARG A 223 -26.88 -17.17 -7.36
C ARG A 223 -27.29 -15.82 -6.77
N GLU A 224 -28.58 -15.68 -6.48
CA GLU A 224 -29.06 -14.59 -5.64
C GLU A 224 -28.57 -14.85 -4.21
N TYR A 225 -27.54 -14.12 -3.80
CA TYR A 225 -27.02 -14.19 -2.44
C TYR A 225 -28.12 -13.79 -1.44
N VAL A 226 -28.31 -14.62 -0.41
CA VAL A 226 -29.31 -14.40 0.62
C VAL A 226 -28.62 -13.92 1.89
N TYR A 227 -29.11 -12.82 2.45
CA TYR A 227 -28.57 -12.20 3.65
C TYR A 227 -29.57 -12.25 4.81
N LEU A 228 -29.08 -12.58 6.00
CA LEU A 228 -29.80 -12.54 7.27
C LEU A 228 -28.77 -12.40 8.40
N TYR A 229 -28.96 -11.46 9.31
CA TYR A 229 -28.06 -11.27 10.45
C TYR A 229 -28.78 -10.57 11.62
N PRO A 230 -28.34 -10.77 12.87
CA PRO A 230 -28.87 -10.03 14.02
C PRO A 230 -28.40 -8.56 13.98
N LEU A 231 -29.30 -7.62 14.28
CA LEU A 231 -28.99 -6.19 14.40
C LEU A 231 -28.55 -5.80 15.81
N ARG A 232 -28.84 -6.67 16.77
CA ARG A 232 -28.54 -6.52 18.21
C ARG A 232 -28.60 -7.88 18.87
N ASP A 233 -28.32 -7.91 20.16
CA ASP A 233 -28.55 -9.12 20.95
C ASP A 233 -30.04 -9.48 20.95
N VAL A 234 -30.31 -10.74 20.67
CA VAL A 234 -31.66 -11.28 20.53
C VAL A 234 -31.94 -12.33 21.60
N SER A 235 -33.19 -12.35 22.05
CA SER A 235 -33.68 -13.35 22.99
C SER A 235 -33.95 -14.69 22.29
N ALA A 236 -33.98 -15.77 23.08
CA ALA A 236 -34.38 -17.09 22.59
C ALA A 236 -35.76 -17.07 21.92
N GLN A 237 -36.69 -16.25 22.40
CA GLN A 237 -38.03 -16.15 21.80
C GLN A 237 -37.96 -15.49 20.42
N GLU A 238 -37.19 -14.42 20.25
CA GLU A 238 -37.02 -13.76 18.93
C GLU A 238 -36.37 -14.70 17.91
N ILE A 239 -35.40 -15.50 18.34
CA ILE A 239 -34.79 -16.55 17.52
C ILE A 239 -35.84 -17.59 17.09
N LEU A 240 -36.66 -18.08 18.02
CA LEU A 240 -37.69 -19.07 17.72
C LEU A 240 -38.75 -18.51 16.79
N ASP A 241 -39.19 -17.27 17.01
CA ASP A 241 -40.16 -16.58 16.16
C ASP A 241 -39.62 -16.42 14.72
N LEU A 242 -38.32 -16.13 14.56
CA LEU A 242 -37.65 -16.10 13.26
C LEU A 242 -37.63 -17.48 12.60
N VAL A 243 -37.31 -18.54 13.35
CA VAL A 243 -37.27 -19.92 12.83
C VAL A 243 -38.66 -20.40 12.42
N HIS A 244 -39.67 -20.14 13.24
CA HIS A 244 -41.07 -20.50 12.97
C HIS A 244 -41.65 -19.77 11.77
N ALA A 245 -41.09 -18.62 11.41
CA ALA A 245 -41.47 -17.90 10.19
C ALA A 245 -40.94 -18.58 8.91
N GLN A 246 -39.95 -19.48 9.01
CA GLN A 246 -39.40 -20.18 7.84
C GLN A 246 -40.18 -21.47 7.53
N SER A 247 -40.26 -21.85 6.26
CA SER A 247 -40.98 -23.05 5.81
C SER A 247 -40.18 -24.36 5.88
N PHE A 248 -38.97 -24.35 6.44
CA PHE A 248 -38.03 -25.47 6.34
C PHE A 248 -38.19 -26.54 7.44
N GLY A 249 -38.88 -26.24 8.54
CA GLY A 249 -39.13 -27.20 9.62
C GLY A 249 -37.83 -27.79 10.21
N LEU A 250 -37.81 -29.13 10.40
CA LEU A 250 -36.66 -29.84 10.99
C LEU A 250 -35.35 -29.71 10.20
N LEU A 251 -35.43 -29.49 8.88
CA LEU A 251 -34.26 -29.36 8.01
C LEU A 251 -33.36 -28.18 8.42
N LEU A 252 -33.95 -27.13 8.97
CA LEU A 252 -33.21 -25.97 9.48
C LEU A 252 -32.29 -26.37 10.64
N TRP A 253 -32.80 -27.18 11.57
CA TRP A 253 -32.06 -27.66 12.72
C TRP A 253 -30.97 -28.67 12.33
N GLU A 254 -31.23 -29.52 11.34
CA GLU A 254 -30.21 -30.39 10.74
C GLU A 254 -29.09 -29.58 10.09
N THR A 255 -29.45 -28.51 9.37
CA THR A 255 -28.48 -27.61 8.73
C THR A 255 -27.67 -26.84 9.77
N LEU A 256 -28.30 -26.38 10.85
CA LEU A 256 -27.62 -25.75 11.98
C LEU A 256 -26.58 -26.69 12.60
N ASN A 257 -26.93 -27.97 12.80
CA ASN A 257 -26.00 -28.95 13.33
C ASN A 257 -24.75 -29.09 12.44
N THR A 258 -24.95 -29.16 11.12
CA THR A 258 -23.85 -29.19 10.15
C THR A 258 -23.01 -27.92 10.24
N THR A 259 -23.64 -26.74 10.24
CA THR A 259 -22.95 -25.45 10.35
C THR A 259 -22.13 -25.38 11.66
N LEU A 260 -22.69 -25.75 12.80
CA LEU A 260 -21.97 -25.73 14.08
C LEU A 260 -20.79 -26.71 14.11
N GLN A 261 -20.90 -27.86 13.44
CA GLN A 261 -19.78 -28.80 13.31
C GLN A 261 -18.65 -28.26 12.43
N GLU A 262 -18.96 -27.44 11.42
CA GLU A 262 -17.95 -26.78 10.59
C GLU A 262 -17.21 -25.66 11.34
N TYR A 263 -17.87 -24.97 12.27
CA TYR A 263 -17.27 -23.91 13.08
C TYR A 263 -16.41 -24.42 14.26
N ASP A 264 -16.60 -25.68 14.68
CA ASP A 264 -15.84 -26.35 15.76
C ASP A 264 -15.69 -25.51 17.06
N ASP A 265 -16.79 -24.87 17.53
CA ASP A 265 -16.79 -24.20 18.84
C ASP A 265 -17.01 -25.23 19.97
N PRO A 266 -16.01 -25.51 20.82
CA PRO A 266 -16.12 -26.51 21.88
C PRO A 266 -17.13 -26.15 22.98
N ALA A 267 -17.57 -24.88 23.06
CA ALA A 267 -18.56 -24.44 24.02
C ALA A 267 -20.01 -24.68 23.56
N VAL A 268 -20.24 -24.90 22.25
CA VAL A 268 -21.58 -25.10 21.70
C VAL A 268 -21.80 -26.58 21.39
N SER A 269 -22.55 -27.25 22.27
CA SER A 269 -22.90 -28.66 22.06
C SER A 269 -24.05 -28.82 21.08
N VAL A 270 -23.83 -29.60 20.03
CA VAL A 270 -24.86 -30.00 19.06
C VAL A 270 -25.89 -30.92 19.74
N VAL A 271 -27.18 -30.63 19.57
CA VAL A 271 -28.29 -31.46 20.09
C VAL A 271 -29.06 -32.13 18.95
N ALA A 272 -29.92 -33.09 19.28
CA ALA A 272 -30.82 -33.67 18.29
C ALA A 272 -31.73 -32.57 17.67
N PRO A 273 -32.01 -32.60 16.35
CA PRO A 273 -32.80 -31.56 15.67
C PRO A 273 -34.10 -31.19 16.37
N GLU A 274 -34.81 -32.16 16.93
CA GLU A 274 -36.11 -31.99 17.61
C GLU A 274 -35.99 -31.31 18.99
N GLN A 275 -34.77 -31.18 19.52
CA GLN A 275 -34.51 -30.65 20.85
C GLN A 275 -34.14 -29.17 20.85
N TRP A 276 -33.76 -28.61 19.70
CA TRP A 276 -33.25 -27.24 19.59
C TRP A 276 -34.15 -26.20 20.21
N GLU A 277 -35.47 -26.27 19.97
CA GLU A 277 -36.37 -25.28 20.54
C GLU A 277 -36.37 -25.26 22.07
N LYS A 278 -36.31 -26.44 22.68
CA LYS A 278 -36.25 -26.56 24.14
C LYS A 278 -34.90 -26.09 24.67
N THR A 279 -33.83 -26.41 23.95
CA THR A 279 -32.46 -26.02 24.28
C THR A 279 -32.31 -24.49 24.26
N LEU A 280 -32.76 -23.83 23.19
CA LEU A 280 -32.69 -22.37 23.05
C LEU A 280 -33.38 -21.63 24.21
N ARG A 281 -34.55 -22.11 24.67
CA ARG A 281 -35.27 -21.50 25.79
C ARG A 281 -34.50 -21.57 27.12
N GLY A 282 -33.56 -22.50 27.25
CA GLY A 282 -32.75 -22.70 28.45
C GLY A 282 -31.34 -22.12 28.38
N MET A 283 -30.95 -21.52 27.24
CA MET A 283 -29.61 -21.00 27.02
C MET A 283 -29.38 -19.65 27.70
N SER A 284 -28.13 -19.40 28.09
CA SER A 284 -27.71 -18.09 28.56
C SER A 284 -27.62 -17.11 27.39
N ARG A 285 -27.55 -15.81 27.68
CA ARG A 285 -27.37 -14.79 26.64
C ARG A 285 -26.08 -14.99 25.84
N GLU A 286 -24.99 -15.34 26.52
CA GLU A 286 -23.69 -15.59 25.89
C GLU A 286 -23.77 -16.79 24.92
N ASP A 287 -24.48 -17.86 25.29
CA ASP A 287 -24.68 -19.02 24.41
C ASP A 287 -25.54 -18.68 23.18
N LEU A 288 -26.54 -17.81 23.35
CA LEU A 288 -27.40 -17.36 22.24
C LEU A 288 -26.62 -16.52 21.23
N GLU A 289 -25.72 -15.64 21.69
CA GLU A 289 -24.84 -14.83 20.85
C GLU A 289 -23.92 -15.70 19.97
N ARG A 290 -23.49 -16.86 20.49
CA ARG A 290 -22.68 -17.83 19.72
C ARG A 290 -23.48 -18.61 18.67
N ILE A 291 -24.79 -18.78 18.87
CA ILE A 291 -25.63 -19.61 17.98
C ILE A 291 -26.38 -18.79 16.93
N VAL A 292 -26.71 -17.53 17.22
CA VAL A 292 -27.56 -16.71 16.35
C VAL A 292 -26.97 -16.53 14.95
N HIS A 293 -25.66 -16.33 14.82
CA HIS A 293 -24.99 -16.18 13.53
C HIS A 293 -24.96 -17.47 12.71
N PRO A 294 -24.52 -18.63 13.27
CA PRO A 294 -24.67 -19.93 12.63
C PRO A 294 -26.11 -20.21 12.18
N LEU A 295 -27.10 -19.91 13.02
CA LEU A 295 -28.51 -20.09 12.68
C LEU A 295 -28.95 -19.23 11.50
N CYS A 296 -28.60 -17.94 11.51
CA CYS A 296 -28.90 -17.05 10.39
C CYS A 296 -28.26 -17.58 9.09
N ARG A 297 -27.02 -18.06 9.16
CA ARG A 297 -26.34 -18.68 8.02
C ARG A 297 -27.05 -19.94 7.54
N SER A 298 -27.50 -20.81 8.43
CA SER A 298 -28.25 -22.02 8.06
C SER A 298 -29.58 -21.68 7.37
N ILE A 299 -30.29 -20.63 7.84
CA ILE A 299 -31.48 -20.11 7.15
C ILE A 299 -31.11 -19.62 5.75
N CYS A 300 -30.06 -18.80 5.61
CA CYS A 300 -29.58 -18.32 4.32
C CYS A 300 -29.27 -19.48 3.36
N THR A 301 -28.53 -20.49 3.80
CA THR A 301 -28.17 -21.66 2.97
C THR A 301 -29.40 -22.38 2.42
N LEU A 302 -30.43 -22.57 3.26
CA LEU A 302 -31.68 -23.22 2.83
C LEU A 302 -32.50 -22.34 1.89
N CYS A 303 -32.55 -21.04 2.17
CA CYS A 303 -33.17 -20.04 1.30
C CYS A 303 -32.50 -19.98 -0.09
N GLU A 304 -31.16 -19.95 -0.14
CA GLU A 304 -30.36 -19.99 -1.37
C GLU A 304 -30.67 -21.25 -2.18
N ALA A 305 -30.67 -22.42 -1.52
CA ALA A 305 -30.95 -23.71 -2.18
C ALA A 305 -32.39 -23.81 -2.73
N ALA A 306 -33.34 -23.16 -2.07
CA ALA A 306 -34.74 -23.14 -2.48
C ALA A 306 -35.11 -21.98 -3.42
N GLY A 307 -34.20 -21.03 -3.67
CA GLY A 307 -34.46 -19.84 -4.47
C GLY A 307 -35.51 -18.91 -3.85
N VAL A 308 -35.55 -18.82 -2.51
CA VAL A 308 -36.50 -17.97 -1.75
C VAL A 308 -35.76 -17.04 -0.79
N LYS A 309 -36.41 -15.97 -0.34
CA LYS A 309 -35.84 -15.05 0.66
C LYS A 309 -36.24 -15.44 2.09
N PRO A 310 -35.40 -15.18 3.12
CA PRO A 310 -35.76 -15.38 4.51
C PRO A 310 -36.93 -14.49 4.89
N ILE A 311 -37.85 -15.03 5.67
CA ILE A 311 -39.00 -14.26 6.16
C ILE A 311 -38.62 -13.64 7.50
N ILE A 312 -38.53 -12.31 7.57
CA ILE A 312 -38.37 -11.59 8.85
C ILE A 312 -39.77 -11.07 9.25
N PRO A 313 -40.39 -11.61 10.32
CA PRO A 313 -41.65 -11.09 10.84
C PRO A 313 -41.57 -9.59 11.16
N ALA A 314 -42.65 -8.84 10.91
CA ALA A 314 -42.68 -7.39 11.17
C ALA A 314 -42.31 -7.02 12.63
N ALA A 315 -42.66 -7.88 13.59
CA ALA A 315 -42.30 -7.70 15.00
C ALA A 315 -40.79 -7.82 15.28
N LEU A 316 -40.03 -8.46 14.37
CA LEU A 316 -38.59 -8.71 14.48
C LEU A 316 -37.74 -7.80 13.58
N ALA A 317 -38.34 -6.84 12.89
CA ALA A 317 -37.62 -5.92 11.99
C ALA A 317 -36.55 -5.07 12.69
N GLY A 318 -36.66 -4.86 14.01
CA GLY A 318 -35.63 -4.20 14.83
C GLY A 318 -34.63 -5.15 15.50
N SER A 319 -34.72 -6.45 15.21
CA SER A 319 -33.90 -7.52 15.81
C SER A 319 -33.04 -8.21 14.75
N PHE A 320 -33.55 -8.36 13.53
CA PHE A 320 -32.87 -9.00 12.41
C PHE A 320 -32.97 -8.15 11.15
N GLY A 321 -31.88 -8.14 10.38
CA GLY A 321 -31.77 -7.51 9.07
C GLY A 321 -31.40 -8.52 8.00
N PRO A 322 -31.35 -8.10 6.72
CA PRO A 322 -31.55 -6.73 6.28
C PRO A 322 -33.03 -6.38 6.10
N ASP A 323 -33.37 -5.10 6.24
CA ASP A 323 -34.67 -4.58 5.83
C ASP A 323 -34.84 -4.64 4.29
N GLU A 324 -36.03 -4.30 3.78
CA GLU A 324 -36.30 -4.40 2.34
C GLU A 324 -35.33 -3.55 1.49
N GLU A 325 -34.92 -2.39 1.99
CA GLU A 325 -34.01 -1.48 1.28
C GLU A 325 -32.59 -2.03 1.27
N GLU A 326 -32.13 -2.57 2.39
CA GLU A 326 -30.81 -3.17 2.52
C GLU A 326 -30.70 -4.54 1.82
N GLN A 327 -31.81 -5.28 1.72
CA GLN A 327 -31.91 -6.44 0.84
C GLN A 327 -31.73 -6.02 -0.62
N LYS A 328 -32.39 -4.93 -1.05
CA LYS A 328 -32.20 -4.38 -2.41
C LYS A 328 -30.74 -3.92 -2.62
N ARG A 329 -30.12 -3.25 -1.64
CA ARG A 329 -28.70 -2.86 -1.71
C ARG A 329 -27.79 -4.07 -1.86
N SER A 330 -28.00 -5.09 -1.04
CA SER A 330 -27.19 -6.31 -1.06
C SER A 330 -27.34 -7.08 -2.38
N ALA A 331 -28.56 -7.17 -2.90
CA ALA A 331 -28.83 -7.74 -4.22
C ALA A 331 -28.25 -6.89 -5.37
N ALA A 332 -28.16 -5.56 -5.23
CA ALA A 332 -27.50 -4.71 -6.21
C ALA A 332 -25.96 -4.83 -6.15
N ARG A 333 -25.39 -5.02 -4.94
CA ARG A 333 -23.95 -5.29 -4.74
C ARG A 333 -23.47 -6.61 -5.36
N SER A 334 -24.34 -7.60 -5.49
CA SER A 334 -24.00 -8.85 -6.18
C SER A 334 -24.09 -8.76 -7.71
N LYS A 335 -24.84 -7.78 -8.26
CA LYS A 335 -24.97 -7.55 -9.71
C LYS A 335 -23.89 -6.60 -10.23
N ASP A 336 -22.68 -7.11 -10.43
CA ASP A 336 -21.52 -6.30 -10.87
C ASP A 336 -21.50 -6.03 -12.38
N LYS A 337 -22.16 -6.89 -13.17
CA LYS A 337 -22.11 -6.91 -14.65
C LYS A 337 -22.65 -5.64 -15.32
N ASP A 338 -23.61 -4.95 -14.70
CA ASP A 338 -24.28 -3.79 -15.32
C ASP A 338 -23.70 -2.44 -14.90
N ARG A 339 -22.75 -2.43 -13.95
CA ARG A 339 -22.19 -1.23 -13.33
C ARG A 339 -21.09 -0.60 -14.16
N TRP A 340 -21.05 0.73 -14.12
CA TRP A 340 -19.93 1.50 -14.61
C TRP A 340 -18.82 1.52 -13.56
N ASN A 341 -17.60 1.25 -14.00
CA ASN A 341 -16.39 1.33 -13.20
C ASN A 341 -15.59 2.54 -13.63
N LEU A 342 -14.78 3.10 -12.72
CA LEU A 342 -13.87 4.17 -13.09
C LEU A 342 -12.75 3.63 -13.96
N GLN A 343 -12.46 4.34 -15.05
CA GLN A 343 -11.33 4.07 -15.91
C GLN A 343 -10.04 4.41 -15.14
N SER A 344 -9.14 3.44 -15.00
CA SER A 344 -7.82 3.68 -14.44
C SER A 344 -7.05 4.69 -15.29
N THR A 345 -6.21 5.51 -14.67
CA THR A 345 -5.39 6.48 -15.40
C THR A 345 -4.51 5.79 -16.44
N GLN A 346 -4.66 6.19 -17.71
CA GLN A 346 -4.00 5.53 -18.83
C GLN A 346 -2.50 5.83 -18.93
N ASN A 347 -2.11 7.03 -18.49
CA ASN A 347 -0.73 7.50 -18.53
C ASN A 347 -0.29 7.95 -17.12
N PRO A 348 -0.11 7.01 -16.18
CA PRO A 348 0.26 7.35 -14.81
C PRO A 348 1.60 8.09 -14.81
N TRP A 349 1.70 9.09 -13.96
CA TRP A 349 2.94 9.79 -13.67
C TRP A 349 3.40 9.49 -12.25
N GLU A 350 4.70 9.61 -12.04
CA GLU A 350 5.28 9.70 -10.71
C GLU A 350 6.10 10.98 -10.61
N HIS A 351 6.07 11.63 -9.45
CA HIS A 351 6.83 12.84 -9.21
C HIS A 351 7.64 12.71 -7.92
N TYR A 352 8.94 12.99 -8.02
CA TYR A 352 9.84 13.01 -6.88
C TYR A 352 10.35 14.44 -6.68
N ALA A 353 10.01 15.04 -5.54
CA ALA A 353 10.30 16.45 -5.27
C ALA A 353 11.22 16.62 -4.05
N PHE A 354 12.28 17.41 -4.21
CA PHE A 354 13.11 17.86 -3.09
C PHE A 354 12.39 18.96 -2.31
N ARG A 355 11.93 18.63 -1.10
CA ARG A 355 11.25 19.56 -0.19
C ARG A 355 12.22 20.08 0.87
N PRO A 356 12.33 21.41 1.08
CA PRO A 356 13.14 22.00 2.14
C PRO A 356 12.73 21.50 3.54
N VAL A 357 13.72 21.29 4.40
CA VAL A 357 13.53 20.93 5.81
C VAL A 357 14.19 22.01 6.68
N GLU A 358 13.38 22.70 7.50
CA GLU A 358 13.85 23.84 8.30
C GLU A 358 14.73 23.41 9.49
N ASP A 359 14.32 22.36 10.21
CA ASP A 359 14.99 21.89 11.44
C ASP A 359 15.81 20.60 11.22
N ALA A 360 16.63 20.57 10.17
CA ALA A 360 17.44 19.39 9.90
C ALA A 360 18.53 19.19 10.99
N PRO A 361 18.63 18.00 11.64
CA PRO A 361 19.56 17.76 12.77
C PRO A 361 21.01 18.03 12.39
N ARG A 362 21.94 18.29 13.31
CA ARG A 362 23.34 18.52 12.89
C ARG A 362 23.97 17.26 12.31
N PHE A 363 24.53 17.37 11.10
CA PHE A 363 25.29 16.28 10.49
C PHE A 363 26.64 16.12 11.20
N THR A 364 26.91 14.92 11.67
CA THR A 364 28.24 14.54 12.18
C THR A 364 28.80 13.48 11.24
N PRO A 365 29.84 13.77 10.44
CA PRO A 365 30.37 12.81 9.48
C PRO A 365 30.94 11.61 10.24
N ALA A 366 30.33 10.45 10.01
CA ALA A 366 30.90 9.16 10.42
C ALA A 366 31.99 8.74 9.43
N SER A 367 32.98 7.97 9.90
CA SER A 367 34.00 7.43 9.02
C SER A 367 33.40 6.39 8.08
N LEU A 368 33.67 6.51 6.77
CA LEU A 368 33.25 5.50 5.79
C LEU A 368 33.74 4.10 6.16
N SER A 369 34.96 4.00 6.71
CA SER A 369 35.53 2.73 7.15
C SER A 369 34.79 2.15 8.37
N GLU A 370 34.37 3.00 9.30
CA GLU A 370 33.62 2.57 10.48
C GLU A 370 32.21 2.12 10.10
N SER A 371 31.52 2.88 9.24
CA SER A 371 30.20 2.50 8.73
C SER A 371 30.25 1.23 7.88
N ARG A 372 31.27 1.05 7.03
CA ARG A 372 31.47 -0.20 6.29
C ARG A 372 31.66 -1.38 7.22
N LYS A 373 32.43 -1.20 8.32
CA LYS A 373 32.63 -2.25 9.33
C LYS A 373 31.33 -2.57 10.06
N ALA A 374 30.59 -1.55 10.51
CA ALA A 374 29.30 -1.74 11.18
C ALA A 374 28.29 -2.47 10.27
N PHE A 375 28.22 -2.09 9.00
CA PHE A 375 27.37 -2.76 8.00
C PHE A 375 27.78 -4.22 7.79
N LEU A 376 29.09 -4.51 7.67
CA LEU A 376 29.58 -5.89 7.57
C LEU A 376 29.25 -6.74 8.81
N GLU A 377 29.34 -6.19 10.02
CA GLU A 377 28.98 -6.93 11.23
C GLU A 377 27.47 -7.19 11.32
N ALA A 378 26.64 -6.19 10.97
CA ALA A 378 25.19 -6.36 10.92
C ALA A 378 24.77 -7.42 9.87
N LEU A 379 25.42 -7.42 8.69
CA LEU A 379 25.22 -8.44 7.66
C LEU A 379 25.55 -9.86 8.16
N LYS A 380 26.64 -10.02 8.92
CA LYS A 380 26.99 -11.34 9.50
C LYS A 380 25.92 -11.81 10.47
N ALA A 381 25.45 -10.91 11.35
CA ALA A 381 24.47 -11.24 12.38
C ALA A 381 23.12 -11.65 11.75
N ILE A 382 22.59 -10.83 10.84
CA ILE A 382 21.30 -11.12 10.20
C ILE A 382 21.37 -12.31 9.25
N ARG A 383 22.50 -12.52 8.55
CA ARG A 383 22.68 -13.73 7.74
C ARG A 383 22.68 -14.99 8.60
N LEU A 384 23.38 -14.98 9.73
CA LEU A 384 23.39 -16.12 10.65
C LEU A 384 21.98 -16.41 11.17
N PHE A 385 21.23 -15.37 11.54
CA PHE A 385 19.83 -15.50 11.95
C PHE A 385 18.96 -16.07 10.82
N ALA A 386 19.04 -15.49 9.61
CA ALA A 386 18.29 -15.94 8.44
C ALA A 386 18.55 -17.42 8.09
N GLY A 387 19.80 -17.88 8.18
CA GLY A 387 20.14 -19.29 8.00
C GLY A 387 19.62 -20.20 9.13
N GLY A 388 19.47 -19.68 10.35
CA GLY A 388 18.89 -20.43 11.48
C GLY A 388 17.39 -20.68 11.35
N ILE A 389 16.70 -19.87 10.56
CA ILE A 389 15.26 -19.99 10.27
C ILE A 389 14.98 -20.47 8.82
N ASP A 390 16.00 -20.98 8.13
CA ASP A 390 15.92 -21.41 6.72
C ASP A 390 15.31 -20.36 5.77
N SER A 391 15.60 -19.08 6.02
CA SER A 391 15.05 -17.98 5.24
C SER A 391 15.77 -17.82 3.89
N PRO A 392 15.03 -17.62 2.78
CA PRO A 392 15.63 -17.38 1.46
C PRO A 392 16.46 -16.09 1.40
N PHE A 393 16.31 -15.18 2.37
CA PHE A 393 17.09 -13.96 2.46
C PHE A 393 18.53 -14.18 2.91
N GLU A 394 18.89 -15.37 3.43
CA GLU A 394 20.28 -15.69 3.77
C GLU A 394 21.24 -15.43 2.60
N GLU A 395 20.85 -15.83 1.38
CA GLU A 395 21.66 -15.62 0.18
C GLU A 395 21.75 -14.15 -0.22
N ALA A 396 20.70 -13.35 0.00
CA ALA A 396 20.74 -11.91 -0.29
C ALA A 396 21.76 -11.19 0.62
N PHE A 397 21.77 -11.52 1.91
CA PHE A 397 22.77 -11.02 2.84
C PHE A 397 24.18 -11.55 2.51
N GLY A 398 24.29 -12.80 2.11
CA GLY A 398 25.53 -13.41 1.62
C GLY A 398 26.10 -12.69 0.39
N LEU A 399 25.26 -12.36 -0.60
CA LEU A 399 25.65 -11.61 -1.79
C LEU A 399 26.18 -10.22 -1.43
N SER A 400 25.50 -9.52 -0.50
CA SER A 400 25.95 -8.22 0.00
C SER A 400 27.34 -8.29 0.64
N MET A 401 27.57 -9.30 1.50
CA MET A 401 28.89 -9.54 2.11
C MET A 401 29.96 -9.84 1.05
N PHE A 402 29.63 -10.70 0.08
CA PHE A 402 30.56 -11.09 -0.98
C PHE A 402 30.92 -9.88 -1.87
N ALA A 403 29.97 -9.00 -2.16
CA ALA A 403 30.21 -7.76 -2.88
C ALA A 403 31.20 -6.83 -2.15
N LEU A 404 31.12 -6.75 -0.82
CA LEU A 404 32.05 -5.93 -0.03
C LEU A 404 33.44 -6.54 0.10
N GLN A 405 33.57 -7.87 0.10
CA GLN A 405 34.80 -8.55 0.48
C GLN A 405 35.59 -9.12 -0.70
N SER A 406 34.89 -9.53 -1.76
CA SER A 406 35.43 -10.47 -2.75
C SER A 406 35.26 -10.02 -4.20
N PHE A 407 34.38 -9.04 -4.48
CA PHE A 407 34.28 -8.51 -5.84
C PHE A 407 35.60 -7.84 -6.25
N SER A 408 36.10 -8.22 -7.42
CA SER A 408 37.20 -7.50 -8.03
C SER A 408 36.72 -6.14 -8.51
N PRO A 409 37.52 -5.07 -8.37
CA PRO A 409 37.22 -3.79 -9.01
C PRO A 409 37.17 -3.93 -10.53
N GLY A 410 36.20 -3.32 -11.18
CA GLY A 410 36.07 -3.38 -12.64
C GLY A 410 34.96 -2.49 -13.17
N ARG A 411 34.95 -2.33 -14.50
CA ARG A 411 33.76 -1.84 -15.22
C ARG A 411 32.78 -3.01 -15.32
N TYR A 412 31.50 -2.75 -15.10
CA TYR A 412 30.46 -3.77 -15.20
C TYR A 412 30.11 -4.04 -16.67
N ASP A 413 31.08 -4.53 -17.44
CA ASP A 413 30.88 -5.07 -18.78
C ASP A 413 30.65 -6.59 -18.74
N ASP A 414 30.25 -7.18 -19.87
CA ASP A 414 29.92 -8.61 -19.96
C ASP A 414 31.05 -9.52 -19.46
N ALA A 415 32.32 -9.15 -19.72
CA ALA A 415 33.48 -9.94 -19.33
C ALA A 415 33.69 -9.92 -17.81
N HIS A 416 33.56 -8.74 -17.20
CA HIS A 416 33.64 -8.59 -15.75
C HIS A 416 32.46 -9.29 -15.05
N ILE A 417 31.24 -9.12 -15.57
CA ILE A 417 30.04 -9.79 -15.05
C ILE A 417 30.22 -11.31 -15.09
N ALA A 418 30.69 -11.88 -16.22
CA ALA A 418 30.95 -13.31 -16.32
C ALA A 418 31.99 -13.80 -15.30
N SER A 419 33.04 -13.01 -15.05
CA SER A 419 34.04 -13.31 -14.03
C SER A 419 33.44 -13.30 -12.61
N LEU A 420 32.57 -12.35 -12.29
CA LEU A 420 31.90 -12.28 -10.99
C LEU A 420 30.91 -13.43 -10.81
N VAL A 421 30.16 -13.79 -11.85
CA VAL A 421 29.28 -14.98 -11.85
C VAL A 421 30.07 -16.25 -11.56
N ALA A 422 31.20 -16.46 -12.23
CA ALA A 422 32.05 -17.62 -11.97
C ALA A 422 32.57 -17.65 -10.52
N ALA A 423 32.89 -16.50 -9.95
CA ALA A 423 33.32 -16.38 -8.56
C ALA A 423 32.17 -16.69 -7.58
N LEU A 424 30.95 -16.23 -7.85
CA LEU A 424 29.74 -16.53 -7.08
C LEU A 424 29.42 -18.03 -7.10
N SER A 425 29.42 -18.66 -8.29
CA SER A 425 29.19 -20.11 -8.40
C SER A 425 30.24 -20.91 -7.63
N LYS A 426 31.51 -20.51 -7.70
CA LYS A 426 32.59 -21.15 -6.94
C LYS A 426 32.45 -20.97 -5.43
N ALA A 427 31.83 -19.87 -4.98
CA ALA A 427 31.54 -19.60 -3.58
C ALA A 427 30.29 -20.32 -3.06
N GLY A 428 29.58 -21.07 -3.91
CA GLY A 428 28.44 -21.91 -3.53
C GLY A 428 27.08 -21.19 -3.54
N PHE A 429 26.98 -20.01 -4.15
CA PHE A 429 25.70 -19.33 -4.34
C PHE A 429 24.78 -20.10 -5.30
N SER A 430 23.48 -20.12 -5.00
CA SER A 430 22.46 -20.73 -5.87
C SER A 430 22.34 -20.02 -7.23
N GLU A 431 21.66 -20.68 -8.18
CA GLU A 431 21.31 -20.05 -9.46
C GLU A 431 20.40 -18.83 -9.27
N GLN A 432 19.50 -18.86 -8.28
CA GLN A 432 18.63 -17.71 -7.96
C GLN A 432 19.44 -16.52 -7.47
N ALA A 433 20.42 -16.74 -6.60
CA ALA A 433 21.32 -15.68 -6.13
C ALA A 433 22.16 -15.08 -7.29
N ILE A 434 22.64 -15.93 -8.20
CA ILE A 434 23.36 -15.48 -9.40
C ILE A 434 22.45 -14.65 -10.32
N GLU A 435 21.20 -15.06 -10.49
CA GLU A 435 20.24 -14.30 -11.29
C GLU A 435 19.89 -12.95 -10.63
N ASN A 436 19.69 -12.92 -9.31
CA ASN A 436 19.51 -11.68 -8.57
C ASN A 436 20.73 -10.74 -8.72
N PHE A 437 21.95 -11.28 -8.76
CA PHE A 437 23.15 -10.51 -9.06
C PHE A 437 23.11 -9.92 -10.48
N ARG A 438 22.77 -10.71 -11.50
CA ARG A 438 22.65 -10.25 -12.89
C ARG A 438 21.61 -9.14 -13.03
N GLN A 439 20.45 -9.29 -12.39
CA GLN A 439 19.40 -8.27 -12.38
C GLN A 439 19.81 -6.98 -11.66
N ALA A 440 20.91 -6.98 -10.91
CA ALA A 440 21.44 -5.81 -10.22
C ALA A 440 22.67 -5.19 -10.92
N THR A 441 23.21 -5.76 -11.99
CA THR A 441 24.45 -5.24 -12.64
C THR A 441 24.26 -3.84 -13.19
N TRP A 442 23.04 -3.48 -13.59
CA TRP A 442 22.69 -2.12 -14.03
C TRP A 442 23.07 -1.05 -13.00
N VAL A 443 23.06 -1.36 -11.69
CA VAL A 443 23.51 -0.42 -10.64
C VAL A 443 25.01 -0.16 -10.76
N GLY A 444 25.79 -1.21 -11.05
CA GLY A 444 27.23 -1.12 -11.26
C GLY A 444 27.59 -0.37 -12.55
N GLU A 445 26.87 -0.65 -13.64
CA GLU A 445 26.96 0.06 -14.92
C GLU A 445 26.68 1.55 -14.73
N LEU A 446 25.60 1.87 -14.04
CA LEU A 446 25.20 3.23 -13.75
C LEU A 446 26.26 3.98 -12.93
N CYS A 447 26.73 3.40 -11.82
CA CYS A 447 27.78 4.02 -11.02
C CYS A 447 29.05 4.27 -11.86
N THR A 448 29.35 3.37 -12.79
CA THR A 448 30.45 3.54 -13.74
C THR A 448 30.20 4.71 -14.70
N GLU A 449 28.99 4.86 -15.24
CA GLU A 449 28.61 6.00 -16.11
C GLU A 449 28.65 7.35 -15.37
N LEU A 450 28.33 7.31 -14.06
CA LEU A 450 28.47 8.43 -13.13
C LEU A 450 29.91 8.75 -12.74
N GLY A 451 30.89 7.94 -13.17
CA GLY A 451 32.30 8.14 -12.86
C GLY A 451 32.68 7.80 -11.42
N TRP A 452 31.91 6.95 -10.74
CA TRP A 452 32.21 6.55 -9.38
C TRP A 452 33.41 5.59 -9.34
N GLU A 453 34.22 5.72 -8.29
CA GLU A 453 35.32 4.81 -8.03
C GLU A 453 34.79 3.39 -7.74
N ALA A 454 35.56 2.38 -8.13
CA ALA A 454 35.13 0.98 -8.02
C ALA A 454 34.76 0.56 -6.59
N SER A 455 35.45 1.07 -5.57
CA SER A 455 35.15 0.81 -4.16
C SER A 455 33.78 1.35 -3.74
N ARG A 456 33.40 2.53 -4.26
CA ARG A 456 32.09 3.16 -4.04
C ARG A 456 30.99 2.37 -4.75
N THR A 457 31.25 1.95 -5.99
CA THR A 457 30.34 1.10 -6.78
C THR A 457 30.07 -0.25 -6.09
N GLN A 458 31.13 -0.90 -5.59
CA GLN A 458 31.01 -2.14 -4.80
C GLN A 458 30.17 -1.94 -3.54
N GLY A 459 30.40 -0.84 -2.82
CA GLY A 459 29.59 -0.46 -1.66
C GLY A 459 28.11 -0.30 -2.01
N MET A 460 27.80 0.34 -3.15
CA MET A 460 26.42 0.55 -3.58
C MET A 460 25.72 -0.75 -4.00
N LEU A 461 26.44 -1.66 -4.65
CA LEU A 461 25.91 -3.00 -4.95
C LEU A 461 25.62 -3.80 -3.68
N ALA A 462 26.50 -3.73 -2.68
CA ALA A 462 26.25 -4.37 -1.40
C ALA A 462 25.00 -3.82 -0.71
N VAL A 463 24.80 -2.50 -0.72
CA VAL A 463 23.56 -1.87 -0.24
C VAL A 463 22.36 -2.36 -1.06
N LYS A 464 22.46 -2.44 -2.39
CA LYS A 464 21.38 -2.94 -3.26
C LYS A 464 20.93 -4.34 -2.88
N PHE A 465 21.87 -5.26 -2.59
CA PHE A 465 21.54 -6.64 -2.24
C PHE A 465 20.93 -6.80 -0.84
N ALA A 466 21.33 -5.96 0.11
CA ALA A 466 20.84 -6.03 1.49
C ALA A 466 19.61 -5.16 1.77
N ASP A 467 19.26 -4.25 0.86
CA ASP A 467 18.03 -3.45 0.94
C ASP A 467 16.82 -4.27 0.49
N VAL A 468 16.49 -5.26 1.31
CA VAL A 468 15.34 -6.18 1.21
C VAL A 468 14.16 -5.72 2.06
N PHE A 469 14.20 -4.46 2.51
CA PHE A 469 13.20 -3.86 3.38
C PHE A 469 12.13 -3.13 2.55
N GLY A 470 10.91 -3.66 2.60
CA GLY A 470 9.71 -3.09 1.99
C GLY A 470 9.32 -3.65 0.62
N GLY A 471 8.05 -3.44 0.26
CA GLY A 471 7.38 -4.15 -0.84
C GLY A 471 6.77 -5.48 -0.39
N MET A 472 5.92 -6.08 -1.24
CA MET A 472 5.31 -7.38 -0.99
C MET A 472 6.35 -8.50 -1.14
N GLY A 473 6.39 -9.42 -0.18
CA GLY A 473 7.37 -10.51 -0.10
C GLY A 473 8.74 -10.05 0.40
N SER A 474 8.79 -8.96 1.17
CA SER A 474 10.04 -8.41 1.73
C SER A 474 10.47 -9.14 3.00
N TRP A 475 11.67 -8.81 3.52
CA TRP A 475 12.14 -9.34 4.80
C TRP A 475 11.17 -9.07 5.95
N ASN A 476 10.46 -7.95 5.92
CA ASN A 476 9.48 -7.57 6.93
C ASN A 476 8.18 -8.41 6.87
N ASP A 477 7.94 -9.11 5.76
CA ASP A 477 6.76 -9.97 5.59
C ASP A 477 7.01 -11.40 6.08
N GLN A 478 8.22 -11.70 6.56
CA GLN A 478 8.53 -13.01 7.12
C GLN A 478 7.76 -13.22 8.42
N TYR A 479 7.01 -14.32 8.48
CA TYR A 479 6.30 -14.71 9.69
C TYR A 479 7.27 -15.39 10.66
N ILE A 480 7.58 -14.71 11.77
CA ILE A 480 8.52 -15.18 12.81
C ILE A 480 7.81 -15.16 14.16
N GLU A 481 7.31 -16.32 14.60
CA GLU A 481 6.73 -16.50 15.94
C GLU A 481 7.80 -16.74 17.01
N GLU A 482 8.77 -17.61 16.71
CA GLU A 482 9.87 -17.94 17.61
C GLU A 482 11.01 -16.92 17.43
N ASP A 483 11.52 -16.36 18.54
CA ASP A 483 12.65 -15.42 18.56
C ASP A 483 12.41 -14.04 17.88
N HIS A 484 11.17 -13.55 17.99
CA HIS A 484 10.76 -12.23 17.48
C HIS A 484 11.66 -11.09 17.96
N GLU A 485 12.14 -11.12 19.22
CA GLU A 485 13.05 -10.09 19.75
C GLU A 485 14.38 -10.03 18.98
N THR A 486 14.97 -11.20 18.68
CA THR A 486 16.20 -11.25 17.89
C THR A 486 15.94 -10.80 16.46
N PHE A 487 14.83 -11.23 15.85
CA PHE A 487 14.42 -10.77 14.52
C PHE A 487 14.34 -9.23 14.47
N GLN A 488 13.62 -8.60 15.40
CA GLN A 488 13.50 -7.14 15.48
C GLN A 488 14.87 -6.47 15.62
N LYS A 489 15.72 -7.01 16.50
CA LYS A 489 17.06 -6.48 16.75
C LYS A 489 17.94 -6.53 15.50
N VAL A 490 18.12 -7.71 14.89
CA VAL A 490 19.01 -7.86 13.73
C VAL A 490 18.50 -7.08 12.51
N SER A 491 17.17 -6.98 12.36
CA SER A 491 16.53 -6.20 11.31
C SER A 491 16.82 -4.70 11.47
N SER A 492 16.63 -4.18 12.68
CA SER A 492 16.89 -2.77 13.00
C SER A 492 18.38 -2.43 12.86
N GLU A 493 19.27 -3.27 13.39
CA GLU A 493 20.72 -3.09 13.30
C GLU A 493 21.21 -3.10 11.84
N LEU A 494 20.73 -4.04 11.01
CA LEU A 494 21.05 -4.06 9.58
C LEU A 494 20.52 -2.80 8.89
N PHE A 495 19.23 -2.47 9.08
CA PHE A 495 18.61 -1.34 8.38
C PHE A 495 19.34 -0.03 8.68
N GLU A 496 19.63 0.25 9.95
CA GLU A 496 20.38 1.44 10.33
C GLU A 496 21.81 1.45 9.76
N ALA A 497 22.52 0.33 9.87
CA ALA A 497 23.89 0.24 9.37
C ALA A 497 23.95 0.40 7.84
N LEU A 498 23.00 -0.21 7.13
CA LEU A 498 22.81 -0.09 5.69
C LEU A 498 22.56 1.36 5.29
N LYS A 499 21.58 2.04 5.92
CA LYS A 499 21.22 3.42 5.56
C LYS A 499 22.32 4.42 5.90
N ARG A 500 23.02 4.25 7.02
CA ARG A 500 24.19 5.07 7.38
C ARG A 500 25.34 4.86 6.41
N TYR A 501 25.63 3.63 6.03
CA TYR A 501 26.68 3.34 5.05
C TYR A 501 26.32 3.90 3.66
N GLN A 502 25.09 3.70 3.22
CA GLN A 502 24.55 4.27 1.99
C GLN A 502 24.67 5.79 1.97
N ALA A 503 24.27 6.47 3.04
CA ALA A 503 24.36 7.93 3.13
C ALA A 503 25.79 8.46 2.94
N LEU A 504 26.80 7.75 3.44
CA LEU A 504 28.21 8.11 3.24
C LEU A 504 28.75 7.74 1.85
N LEU A 505 28.15 6.74 1.20
CA LEU A 505 28.43 6.43 -0.19
C LEU A 505 27.81 7.44 -1.15
N LEU A 506 26.83 8.25 -0.75
CA LEU A 506 26.18 9.26 -1.59
C LEU A 506 26.89 10.61 -1.52
#